data_AF-A0A1I7SZV9-F1
#
_entry.id   AF-A0A1I7SZV9-F1
#
_cell.length_a   1.000
_cell.length_b   1.000
_cell.length_c   1.000
_cell.angle_alpha   90.00
_cell.angle_beta   90.00
_cell.angle_gamma   90.00
#
_symmetry.space_group_name_H-M   'P 1'
#
loop_
_entity.id
_entity.type
_entity.pdbx_description
1 polymer ?
#
loop_
_entity_poly.entity_id
_entity_poly.type
_entity_poly.pdbx_seq_one_letter_code
_entity_poly.pdbx_strand_id
1 'polypeptide(L)'
;MTIFCQEHYIKLWRDWPKYKNTDQRVPGKKHIQQNLESIQDMKKFIEDYPQFKKISGTVSKHVSLVGELSSLVQKHNLLEISELEQTIVSDGEQSKCLNQIRALFKNPKIRELDIIRLVLLYALRFQNMPGADLRSITNQLRQQHPKLDLIVDTVLKYGGTSKRPADLFGGQSTIDITKRFIKGLKGVENIYTQHSPYLKNIVEACQRGRLDNYPLLSNECDRVENIIIFIVGGVTYEEAAFVRSLNEKRAQGMGGPAVILAGNCMLNTESFLDEFTNYKSTKAV
;
A
#
# COMPACT_ATOMS: atom_id res chain seq x y z
N MET A 1 -1.27 -0.78 4.61
CA MET A 1 -0.26 -0.05 5.41
C MET A 1 1.14 -0.62 5.21
N THR A 2 1.30 -1.95 5.06
CA THR A 2 2.57 -2.61 4.68
C THR A 2 3.11 -2.10 3.34
N ILE A 3 2.28 -2.06 2.29
CA ILE A 3 2.69 -1.62 0.94
C ILE A 3 3.06 -0.12 0.89
N PHE A 4 2.24 0.76 1.49
CA PHE A 4 2.47 2.21 1.49
C PHE A 4 3.67 2.63 2.34
N CYS A 5 3.89 2.00 3.51
CA CYS A 5 5.12 2.24 4.27
C CYS A 5 6.34 1.77 3.48
N GLN A 6 6.26 0.69 2.70
CA GLN A 6 7.42 0.11 2.00
C GLN A 6 7.90 0.89 0.78
N GLU A 7 7.02 1.44 -0.08
CA GLU A 7 7.50 2.25 -1.20
C GLU A 7 8.24 3.52 -0.73
N HIS A 8 7.68 4.20 0.28
CA HIS A 8 8.35 5.35 0.88
C HIS A 8 9.56 4.92 1.72
N TYR A 9 9.49 3.82 2.47
CA TYR A 9 10.61 3.29 3.26
C TYR A 9 11.77 2.85 2.37
N ILE A 10 11.54 2.19 1.23
CA ILE A 10 12.58 1.76 0.28
C ILE A 10 13.17 2.95 -0.46
N LYS A 11 12.35 3.94 -0.85
CA LYS A 11 12.84 5.20 -1.42
C LYS A 11 13.67 5.99 -0.38
N LEU A 12 13.20 6.06 0.86
CA LEU A 12 13.89 6.67 2.00
C LEU A 12 15.17 5.90 2.39
N TRP A 13 15.19 4.57 2.32
CA TRP A 13 16.38 3.74 2.60
C TRP A 13 17.42 3.86 1.48
N ARG A 14 16.97 3.90 0.22
CA ARG A 14 17.83 4.18 -0.93
C ARG A 14 18.45 5.56 -0.85
N ASP A 15 17.69 6.53 -0.34
CA ASP A 15 18.16 7.90 -0.12
C ASP A 15 18.80 8.11 1.28
N TRP A 16 18.76 7.12 2.19
CA TRP A 16 19.29 7.21 3.56
C TRP A 16 20.77 7.58 3.63
N PRO A 17 21.66 7.08 2.75
CA PRO A 17 23.04 7.55 2.68
C PRO A 17 23.15 9.06 2.42
N LYS A 18 22.20 9.67 1.70
CA LYS A 18 22.16 11.12 1.45
C LYS A 18 21.79 11.88 2.73
N TYR A 19 20.83 11.36 3.50
CA TYR A 19 20.37 11.97 4.75
C TYR A 19 21.36 11.79 5.91
N LYS A 20 22.02 10.63 6.00
CA LYS A 20 23.11 10.35 6.94
C LYS A 20 24.30 11.29 6.74
N ASN A 21 24.59 11.63 5.48
CA ASN A 21 25.63 12.60 5.13
C ASN A 21 25.20 14.05 5.37
N THR A 22 23.92 14.40 5.30
CA THR A 22 23.46 15.74 5.71
C THR A 22 23.59 15.97 7.21
N ASP A 23 23.35 14.96 8.05
CA ASP A 23 23.51 15.08 9.52
C ASP A 23 24.99 15.27 9.92
N GLN A 24 25.93 14.67 9.16
CA GLN A 24 27.37 14.91 9.30
C GLN A 24 27.86 16.20 8.65
N ARG A 25 27.14 16.74 7.66
CA ARG A 25 27.44 18.03 7.00
C ARG A 25 26.75 19.22 7.67
N VAL A 26 25.98 19.04 8.74
CA VAL A 26 25.44 20.17 9.51
C VAL A 26 26.62 20.88 10.18
N PRO A 27 27.03 22.07 9.72
CA PRO A 27 28.08 22.85 10.37
C PRO A 27 27.44 23.56 11.56
N GLY A 28 27.12 22.81 12.61
CA GLY A 28 26.30 23.34 13.71
C GLY A 28 26.59 22.75 15.09
N LYS A 29 27.31 21.64 15.20
CA LYS A 29 27.74 21.14 16.54
C LYS A 29 29.22 21.31 16.81
N LYS A 30 30.08 21.39 15.79
CA LYS A 30 31.52 21.64 15.96
C LYS A 30 31.98 23.03 15.49
N HIS A 31 31.27 23.65 14.54
CA HIS A 31 31.66 24.94 13.97
C HIS A 31 31.20 26.17 14.77
N ILE A 32 30.25 26.01 15.71
CA ILE A 32 29.75 27.13 16.54
C ILE A 32 30.81 27.62 17.53
N GLN A 33 31.77 26.78 17.90
CA GLN A 33 32.74 27.14 18.93
C GLN A 33 34.04 27.75 18.39
N GLN A 34 34.22 27.86 17.07
CA GLN A 34 35.52 28.26 16.50
C GLN A 34 35.54 29.50 15.59
N ASN A 35 34.44 29.93 14.95
CA ASN A 35 34.49 31.10 14.04
C ASN A 35 33.33 32.10 14.29
N LEU A 36 33.39 32.87 15.38
CA LEU A 36 32.58 34.07 15.58
C LEU A 36 33.52 35.28 15.73
N GLU A 37 34.11 35.72 14.62
CA GLU A 37 35.10 36.82 14.63
C GLU A 37 34.53 38.18 14.14
N SER A 38 33.33 38.24 13.55
CA SER A 38 32.70 39.49 13.05
C SER A 38 31.22 39.66 13.42
N ILE A 39 30.81 40.91 13.65
CA ILE A 39 29.41 41.31 13.94
C ILE A 39 28.46 40.94 12.77
N GLN A 40 28.96 40.95 11.53
CA GLN A 40 28.17 40.56 10.35
C GLN A 40 27.83 39.07 10.34
N ASP A 41 28.74 38.20 10.77
CA ASP A 41 28.49 36.76 10.87
C ASP A 41 27.46 36.45 11.95
N MET A 42 27.50 37.20 13.05
CA MET A 42 26.52 37.09 14.13
C MET A 42 25.11 37.53 13.69
N LYS A 43 25.02 38.58 12.86
CA LYS A 43 23.74 39.05 12.30
C LYS A 43 23.14 38.04 11.33
N LYS A 44 23.96 37.48 10.43
CA LYS A 44 23.55 36.43 9.49
C LYS A 44 23.13 35.14 10.21
N PHE A 45 23.83 34.77 11.28
CA PHE A 45 23.45 33.64 12.11
C PHE A 45 22.07 33.82 12.75
N ILE A 46 21.77 35.00 13.30
CA ILE A 46 20.44 35.30 13.87
C ILE A 46 19.33 35.25 12.80
N GLU A 47 19.62 35.69 11.58
CA GLU A 47 18.70 35.64 10.44
C GLU A 47 18.44 34.20 9.95
N ASP A 48 19.48 33.35 9.90
CA ASP A 48 19.38 31.96 9.42
C ASP A 48 18.92 30.96 10.50
N TYR A 49 19.05 31.29 11.79
CA TYR A 49 18.76 30.40 12.91
C TYR A 49 17.32 29.85 12.94
N PRO A 50 16.25 30.62 12.63
CA PRO A 50 14.89 30.09 12.56
C PRO A 50 14.71 29.04 11.46
N GLN A 51 15.30 29.25 10.28
CA GLN A 51 15.29 28.29 9.17
C GLN A 51 16.09 27.04 9.54
N PHE A 52 17.27 27.22 10.14
CA PHE A 52 18.10 26.13 10.65
C PHE A 52 17.35 25.27 11.69
N LYS A 53 16.69 25.90 12.66
CA LYS A 53 15.89 25.22 13.69
C LYS A 53 14.71 24.45 13.09
N LYS A 54 14.05 25.01 12.07
CA LYS A 54 12.96 24.34 11.33
C LYS A 54 13.45 23.13 10.55
N ILE A 55 14.58 23.24 9.85
CA ILE A 55 15.20 22.14 9.10
C ILE A 55 15.69 21.05 10.06
N SER A 56 16.44 21.42 11.10
CA SER A 56 16.93 20.49 12.13
C SER A 56 15.78 19.76 12.83
N GLY A 57 14.72 20.47 13.20
CA GLY A 57 13.52 19.87 13.79
C GLY A 57 12.77 18.94 12.83
N THR A 58 12.71 19.28 11.53
CA THR A 58 12.08 18.41 10.51
C THR A 58 12.90 17.15 10.28
N VAL A 59 14.22 17.27 10.11
CA VAL A 59 15.13 16.13 9.94
C VAL A 59 15.08 15.20 11.15
N SER A 60 15.14 15.75 12.37
CA SER A 60 15.04 14.95 13.61
C SER A 60 13.73 14.16 13.66
N LYS A 61 12.58 14.78 13.36
CA LYS A 61 11.29 14.08 13.30
C LYS A 61 11.31 12.93 12.28
N HIS A 62 11.82 13.17 11.07
CA HIS A 62 11.90 12.13 10.04
C HIS A 62 12.82 10.98 10.44
N VAL A 63 13.99 11.28 11.01
CA VAL A 63 14.93 10.27 11.49
C VAL A 63 14.31 9.42 12.60
N SER A 64 13.64 10.05 13.58
CA SER A 64 12.93 9.32 14.64
C SER A 64 11.82 8.43 14.07
N LEU A 65 10.97 8.97 13.18
CA LEU A 65 9.90 8.19 12.56
C LEU A 65 10.43 7.00 11.75
N VAL A 66 11.45 7.20 10.91
CA VAL A 66 12.07 6.13 10.11
C VAL A 66 12.76 5.10 11.01
N GLY A 67 13.38 5.53 12.10
CA GLY A 67 13.96 4.66 13.12
C GLY A 67 12.91 3.74 13.74
N GLU A 68 11.77 4.30 14.18
CA GLU A 68 10.67 3.50 14.75
C GLU A 68 10.02 2.57 13.71
N LEU A 69 9.82 3.03 12.47
CA LEU A 69 9.31 2.17 11.40
C LEU A 69 10.24 0.98 11.14
N SER A 70 11.57 1.21 11.09
CA SER A 70 12.57 0.15 10.94
C SER A 70 12.53 -0.84 12.10
N SER A 71 12.43 -0.33 13.34
CA SER A 71 12.27 -1.13 14.55
C SER A 71 11.04 -2.04 14.48
N LEU A 72 9.88 -1.49 14.10
CA LEU A 72 8.63 -2.25 13.96
C LEU A 72 8.70 -3.30 12.85
N VAL A 73 9.30 -2.98 11.70
CA VAL A 73 9.50 -3.92 10.59
C VAL A 73 10.30 -5.15 11.05
N GLN A 74 11.36 -4.94 11.83
CA GLN A 74 12.18 -6.03 12.37
C GLN A 74 11.47 -6.79 13.49
N LYS A 75 10.86 -6.07 14.43
CA LYS A 75 10.16 -6.64 15.58
C LYS A 75 9.04 -7.58 15.16
N HIS A 76 8.30 -7.23 14.12
CA HIS A 76 7.14 -7.98 13.64
C HIS A 76 7.39 -8.76 12.35
N ASN A 77 8.65 -8.83 11.89
CA ASN A 77 9.05 -9.58 10.70
C ASN A 77 8.22 -9.23 9.44
N LEU A 78 7.98 -7.93 9.25
CA LEU A 78 7.04 -7.44 8.24
C LEU A 78 7.52 -7.64 6.79
N LEU A 79 8.82 -7.88 6.58
CA LEU A 79 9.35 -8.18 5.24
C LEU A 79 8.89 -9.55 4.75
N GLU A 80 9.00 -10.59 5.58
CA GLU A 80 8.54 -11.94 5.23
C GLU A 80 7.03 -11.98 5.00
N ILE A 81 6.27 -11.32 5.87
CA ILE A 81 4.81 -11.19 5.71
C ILE A 81 4.48 -10.50 4.38
N SER A 82 5.15 -9.39 4.09
CA SER A 82 4.89 -8.63 2.88
C SER A 82 5.26 -9.37 1.61
N GLU A 83 6.36 -10.11 1.58
CA GLU A 83 6.73 -10.94 0.44
C GLU A 83 5.64 -11.97 0.15
N LEU A 84 5.10 -12.61 1.20
CA LEU A 84 4.01 -13.57 1.07
C LEU A 84 2.71 -12.89 0.60
N GLU A 85 2.38 -11.69 1.08
CA GLU A 85 1.23 -10.92 0.58
C GLU A 85 1.34 -10.66 -0.93
N GLN A 86 2.51 -10.21 -1.39
CA GLN A 86 2.75 -9.95 -2.80
C GLN A 86 2.69 -11.21 -3.64
N THR A 87 3.21 -12.33 -3.10
CA THR A 87 3.13 -13.65 -3.72
C THR A 87 1.67 -14.10 -3.88
N ILE A 88 0.85 -13.96 -2.83
CA ILE A 88 -0.57 -14.33 -2.87
C ILE A 88 -1.34 -13.48 -3.90
N VAL A 89 -1.12 -12.17 -3.90
CA VAL A 89 -1.91 -11.23 -4.73
C VAL A 89 -1.48 -11.25 -6.20
N SER A 90 -0.22 -11.61 -6.48
CA SER A 90 0.32 -11.66 -7.84
C SER A 90 0.17 -13.07 -8.43
N ASP A 91 1.28 -13.77 -8.68
CA ASP A 91 1.34 -15.03 -9.45
C ASP A 91 1.77 -16.24 -8.60
N GLY A 92 1.56 -16.17 -7.29
CA GLY A 92 1.91 -17.26 -6.36
C GLY A 92 1.11 -18.54 -6.60
N GLU A 93 1.81 -19.68 -6.51
CA GLU A 93 1.17 -20.98 -6.54
C GLU A 93 0.40 -21.23 -5.23
N GLN A 94 -0.86 -21.65 -5.37
CA GLN A 94 -1.79 -21.81 -4.25
C GLN A 94 -1.26 -22.75 -3.14
N SER A 95 -0.63 -23.87 -3.51
CA SER A 95 -0.05 -24.86 -2.60
C SER A 95 1.12 -24.28 -1.79
N LYS A 96 2.00 -23.52 -2.46
CA LYS A 96 3.16 -22.86 -1.84
C LYS A 96 2.72 -21.76 -0.88
N CYS A 97 1.77 -20.92 -1.31
CA CYS A 97 1.20 -19.88 -0.46
C CYS A 97 0.59 -20.48 0.81
N LEU A 98 -0.18 -21.57 0.68
CA LEU A 98 -0.79 -22.26 1.82
C LEU A 98 0.25 -22.77 2.82
N ASN A 99 1.32 -23.40 2.33
CA ASN A 99 2.39 -23.91 3.17
C ASN A 99 3.16 -22.80 3.89
N GLN A 100 3.43 -21.68 3.21
CA GLN A 100 4.08 -20.51 3.80
C GLN A 100 3.20 -19.85 4.87
N ILE A 101 1.89 -19.69 4.62
CA ILE A 101 0.95 -19.19 5.62
C ILE A 101 0.98 -20.07 6.88
N ARG A 102 0.92 -21.40 6.72
CA ARG A 102 0.97 -22.35 7.85
C ARG A 102 2.28 -22.29 8.63
N ALA A 103 3.40 -22.05 7.95
CA ALA A 103 4.70 -21.92 8.62
C ALA A 103 4.74 -20.70 9.57
N LEU A 104 4.04 -19.61 9.21
CA LEU A 104 4.00 -18.39 10.02
C LEU A 104 3.18 -18.53 11.31
N PHE A 105 2.24 -19.48 11.41
CA PHE A 105 1.39 -19.66 12.61
C PHE A 105 2.18 -19.97 13.89
N LYS A 106 3.35 -20.59 13.75
CA LYS A 106 4.21 -20.94 14.89
C LYS A 106 5.18 -19.84 15.28
N ASN A 107 5.26 -18.76 14.50
CA ASN A 107 6.23 -17.69 14.71
C ASN A 107 5.66 -16.64 15.69
N PRO A 108 6.19 -16.53 16.93
CA PRO A 108 5.65 -15.63 17.95
C PRO A 108 5.86 -14.13 17.64
N LYS A 109 6.67 -13.79 16.63
CA LYS A 109 6.88 -12.39 16.21
C LYS A 109 5.72 -11.87 15.36
N ILE A 110 4.96 -12.77 14.75
CA ILE A 110 3.88 -12.43 13.83
C ILE A 110 2.66 -12.03 14.65
N ARG A 111 2.07 -10.88 14.31
CA ARG A 111 0.88 -10.38 14.99
C ARG A 111 -0.34 -11.10 14.44
N GLU A 112 -1.36 -11.26 15.29
CA GLU A 112 -2.69 -11.75 14.90
C GLU A 112 -3.24 -11.03 13.67
N LEU A 113 -3.16 -9.70 13.66
CA LEU A 113 -3.63 -8.87 12.54
C LEU A 113 -2.98 -9.25 11.20
N ASP A 114 -1.70 -9.60 11.20
CA ASP A 114 -0.96 -9.98 9.99
C ASP A 114 -1.37 -11.39 9.51
N ILE A 115 -1.62 -12.33 10.43
CA ILE A 115 -2.15 -13.67 10.10
C ILE A 115 -3.54 -13.54 9.48
N ILE A 116 -4.44 -12.79 10.12
CA ILE A 116 -5.79 -12.56 9.61
C ILE A 116 -5.73 -11.95 8.21
N ARG A 117 -4.90 -10.92 8.01
CA ARG A 117 -4.72 -10.28 6.69
C ARG A 117 -4.26 -11.28 5.62
N LEU A 118 -3.27 -12.12 5.91
CA LEU A 118 -2.79 -13.16 4.99
C LEU A 118 -3.89 -14.17 4.62
N VAL A 119 -4.66 -14.64 5.61
CA VAL A 119 -5.77 -15.58 5.38
C VAL A 119 -6.86 -14.95 4.51
N LEU A 120 -7.17 -13.68 4.72
CA LEU A 120 -8.17 -12.97 3.91
C LEU A 120 -7.73 -12.76 2.46
N LEU A 121 -6.47 -12.37 2.24
CA LEU A 121 -5.91 -12.28 0.88
C LEU A 121 -5.94 -13.64 0.19
N TYR A 122 -5.55 -14.71 0.90
CA TYR A 122 -5.58 -16.07 0.39
C TYR A 122 -7.00 -16.52 0.04
N ALA A 123 -7.98 -16.23 0.90
CA ALA A 123 -9.39 -16.52 0.67
C ALA A 123 -9.91 -15.82 -0.58
N LEU A 124 -9.68 -14.50 -0.70
CA LEU A 124 -10.11 -13.73 -1.87
C LEU A 124 -9.47 -14.23 -3.18
N ARG A 125 -8.18 -14.61 -3.14
CA ARG A 125 -7.45 -15.07 -4.32
C ARG A 125 -7.83 -16.47 -4.78
N PHE A 126 -8.01 -17.40 -3.85
CA PHE A 126 -8.08 -18.83 -4.14
C PHE A 126 -9.43 -19.47 -3.80
N GLN A 127 -10.46 -18.72 -3.37
CA GLN A 127 -11.78 -19.26 -2.97
C GLN A 127 -12.42 -20.31 -3.89
N ASN A 128 -12.20 -20.21 -5.21
CA ASN A 128 -12.81 -21.11 -6.20
C ASN A 128 -11.83 -22.18 -6.71
N MET A 129 -10.60 -22.22 -6.19
CA MET A 129 -9.59 -23.19 -6.62
C MET A 129 -9.78 -24.51 -5.87
N PRO A 130 -9.80 -25.65 -6.59
CA PRO A 130 -9.75 -26.97 -5.95
C PRO A 130 -8.54 -27.05 -5.02
N GLY A 131 -8.74 -27.47 -3.77
CA GLY A 131 -7.65 -27.63 -2.81
C GLY A 131 -7.24 -26.35 -2.06
N ALA A 132 -7.99 -25.24 -2.17
CA ALA A 132 -7.75 -24.04 -1.37
C ALA A 132 -7.78 -24.28 0.15
N ASP A 133 -8.53 -25.30 0.61
CA ASP A 133 -8.48 -25.80 1.99
C ASP A 133 -8.69 -24.71 3.08
N LEU A 134 -9.50 -23.68 2.78
CA LEU A 134 -9.75 -22.54 3.68
C LEU A 134 -10.27 -22.99 5.06
N ARG A 135 -11.17 -23.98 5.08
CA ARG A 135 -11.73 -24.52 6.32
C ARG A 135 -10.66 -25.12 7.23
N SER A 136 -9.63 -25.75 6.66
CA SER A 136 -8.52 -26.31 7.44
C SER A 136 -7.70 -25.19 8.08
N ILE A 137 -7.41 -24.10 7.34
CA ILE A 137 -6.70 -22.94 7.87
C ILE A 137 -7.46 -22.33 9.05
N THR A 138 -8.75 -22.07 8.86
CA THR A 138 -9.55 -21.43 9.90
C THR A 138 -9.77 -22.35 11.11
N ASN A 139 -9.93 -23.66 10.90
CA ASN A 139 -9.98 -24.66 11.97
C ASN A 139 -8.67 -24.69 12.80
N GLN A 140 -7.51 -24.63 12.14
CA GLN A 140 -6.20 -24.59 12.80
C GLN A 140 -6.04 -23.36 13.70
N LEU A 141 -6.59 -22.23 13.27
CA LEU A 141 -6.51 -20.96 13.98
C LEU A 141 -7.68 -20.72 14.95
N ARG A 142 -8.71 -21.59 14.97
CA ARG A 142 -9.97 -21.34 15.71
C ARG A 142 -9.77 -21.08 17.20
N GLN A 143 -8.83 -21.78 17.85
CA GLN A 143 -8.57 -21.59 19.29
C GLN A 143 -7.98 -20.20 19.59
N GLN A 144 -7.13 -19.69 18.70
CA GLN A 144 -6.49 -18.37 18.84
C GLN A 144 -7.42 -17.25 18.33
N HIS A 145 -8.16 -17.53 17.26
CA HIS A 145 -8.96 -16.56 16.50
C HIS A 145 -10.37 -17.09 16.24
N PRO A 146 -11.25 -17.15 17.25
CA PRO A 146 -12.56 -17.80 17.16
C PRO A 146 -13.51 -17.15 16.15
N LYS A 147 -13.29 -15.87 15.80
CA LYS A 147 -14.09 -15.13 14.83
C LYS A 147 -13.57 -15.22 13.40
N LEU A 148 -12.42 -15.86 13.15
CA LEU A 148 -11.79 -15.87 11.83
C LEU A 148 -12.70 -16.47 10.75
N ASP A 149 -13.37 -17.59 11.06
CA ASP A 149 -14.37 -18.21 10.18
C ASP A 149 -15.43 -17.18 9.71
N LEU A 150 -15.98 -16.42 10.66
CA LEU A 150 -17.00 -15.41 10.38
C LEU A 150 -16.46 -14.24 9.55
N ILE A 151 -15.25 -13.77 9.85
CA ILE A 151 -14.62 -12.66 9.11
C ILE A 151 -14.35 -13.09 7.67
N VAL A 152 -13.80 -14.29 7.45
CA VAL A 152 -13.57 -14.85 6.11
C VAL A 152 -14.88 -14.93 5.33
N ASP A 153 -15.93 -15.52 5.92
CA ASP A 153 -17.24 -15.63 5.29
C ASP A 153 -17.83 -14.25 4.94
N THR A 154 -17.68 -13.27 5.83
CA THR A 154 -18.21 -11.91 5.62
C THR A 154 -17.45 -11.19 4.50
N VAL A 155 -16.12 -11.29 4.47
CA VAL A 155 -15.29 -10.71 3.41
C VAL A 155 -15.59 -11.36 2.06
N LEU A 156 -15.78 -12.68 2.00
CA LEU A 156 -16.16 -13.38 0.77
C LEU A 156 -17.58 -13.01 0.30
N LYS A 157 -18.52 -12.79 1.23
CA LYS A 157 -19.87 -12.30 0.91
C LYS A 157 -19.88 -10.86 0.41
N TYR A 158 -18.94 -10.05 0.87
CA TYR A 158 -18.79 -8.65 0.45
C TYR A 158 -18.05 -8.52 -0.89
N GLY A 159 -16.87 -9.13 -1.02
CA GLY A 159 -15.94 -8.91 -2.13
C GLY A 159 -15.45 -10.17 -2.85
N GLY A 160 -16.08 -11.33 -2.61
CA GLY A 160 -15.70 -12.58 -3.28
C GLY A 160 -15.97 -12.56 -4.79
N THR A 161 -15.45 -13.57 -5.50
CA THR A 161 -15.46 -13.62 -6.98
C THR A 161 -16.84 -13.44 -7.62
N SER A 162 -17.92 -13.90 -6.98
CA SER A 162 -19.29 -13.75 -7.50
C SER A 162 -19.94 -12.40 -7.22
N LYS A 163 -19.31 -11.55 -6.40
CA LYS A 163 -19.86 -10.26 -5.96
C LYS A 163 -19.19 -9.08 -6.66
N ARG A 164 -17.92 -9.25 -7.02
CA ARG A 164 -17.13 -8.23 -7.69
C ARG A 164 -17.44 -8.19 -9.20
N PRO A 165 -17.55 -6.99 -9.80
CA PRO A 165 -17.87 -6.84 -11.23
C PRO A 165 -16.70 -7.20 -12.16
N ALA A 166 -15.49 -7.34 -11.62
CA ALA A 166 -14.29 -7.62 -12.39
C ALA A 166 -13.28 -8.46 -11.59
N ASP A 167 -12.31 -9.03 -12.31
CA ASP A 167 -11.20 -9.73 -11.67
C ASP A 167 -10.17 -8.76 -11.07
N LEU A 168 -10.01 -8.79 -9.74
CA LEU A 168 -9.04 -7.97 -9.01
C LEU A 168 -7.58 -8.44 -9.21
N PHE A 169 -7.37 -9.70 -9.62
CA PHE A 169 -6.02 -10.29 -9.69
C PHE A 169 -5.46 -10.37 -11.12
N GLY A 170 -6.18 -9.84 -12.12
CA GLY A 170 -5.68 -9.67 -13.49
C GLY A 170 -5.36 -10.98 -14.22
N GLY A 171 -6.10 -12.06 -13.95
CA GLY A 171 -5.80 -13.43 -14.37
C GLY A 171 -6.38 -13.88 -15.71
N GLN A 172 -7.00 -13.01 -16.52
CA GLN A 172 -7.70 -13.45 -17.74
C GLN A 172 -7.39 -12.67 -19.03
N SER A 173 -6.66 -11.55 -19.01
CA SER A 173 -6.37 -10.81 -20.24
C SER A 173 -4.96 -11.08 -20.77
N THR A 174 -4.86 -11.46 -22.04
CA THR A 174 -3.59 -11.66 -22.77
C THR A 174 -2.71 -10.40 -22.81
N ILE A 175 -3.32 -9.21 -22.63
CA ILE A 175 -2.64 -7.92 -22.53
C ILE A 175 -1.89 -7.79 -21.19
N ASP A 176 -2.43 -8.35 -20.10
CA ASP A 176 -1.77 -8.34 -18.80
C ASP A 176 -0.51 -9.20 -18.80
N ILE A 177 -0.51 -10.30 -19.57
CA ILE A 177 0.65 -11.16 -19.77
C ILE A 177 1.77 -10.41 -20.50
N THR A 178 1.46 -9.69 -21.58
CA THR A 178 2.47 -8.91 -22.34
C THR A 178 2.99 -7.69 -21.55
N LYS A 179 2.13 -7.02 -20.77
CA LYS A 179 2.55 -5.95 -19.85
C LYS A 179 3.48 -6.47 -18.74
N ARG A 180 3.24 -7.68 -18.20
CA ARG A 180 4.14 -8.33 -17.22
C ARG A 180 5.50 -8.67 -17.83
N PHE A 181 5.53 -9.17 -19.08
CA PHE A 181 6.77 -9.41 -19.82
C PHE A 181 7.62 -8.14 -20.02
N ILE A 182 6.99 -7.00 -20.33
CA ILE A 182 7.68 -5.71 -20.50
C ILE A 182 8.12 -5.11 -19.15
N LYS A 183 7.40 -5.42 -18.07
CA LYS A 183 7.78 -5.00 -16.71
C LYS A 183 9.08 -5.66 -16.24
N GLY A 184 9.32 -6.93 -16.63
CA GLY A 184 10.56 -7.66 -16.37
C GLY A 184 11.81 -7.09 -17.06
N LEU A 185 11.65 -6.21 -18.07
CA LEU A 185 12.76 -5.60 -18.81
C LEU A 185 13.29 -4.28 -18.18
N LYS A 186 12.68 -3.79 -17.07
CA LYS A 186 13.02 -2.49 -16.45
C LYS A 186 13.92 -2.55 -15.20
N GLY A 187 14.58 -3.68 -14.95
CA GLY A 187 15.48 -3.87 -13.81
C GLY A 187 14.86 -4.74 -12.71
N VAL A 188 15.60 -4.91 -11.60
CA VAL A 188 15.19 -5.77 -10.47
C VAL A 188 13.88 -5.24 -9.89
N GLU A 189 12.76 -5.93 -10.18
CA GLU A 189 11.48 -5.61 -9.58
C GLU A 189 11.55 -5.80 -8.07
N ASN A 190 11.07 -4.80 -7.34
CA ASN A 190 10.96 -4.90 -5.91
C ASN A 190 9.84 -5.90 -5.56
N ILE A 191 10.23 -7.04 -4.98
CA ILE A 191 9.32 -8.12 -4.58
C ILE A 191 8.24 -7.67 -3.59
N TYR A 192 8.48 -6.58 -2.88
CA TYR A 192 7.55 -6.04 -1.88
C TYR A 192 6.47 -5.11 -2.47
N THR A 193 6.56 -4.73 -3.75
CA THR A 193 5.68 -3.71 -4.36
C THR A 193 5.22 -4.13 -5.76
N GLN A 194 4.77 -5.36 -5.91
CA GLN A 194 4.29 -5.92 -7.18
C GLN A 194 2.84 -5.59 -7.47
N HIS A 195 2.00 -5.61 -6.42
CA HIS A 195 0.59 -5.24 -6.45
C HIS A 195 0.40 -3.80 -6.96
N SER A 196 -0.69 -3.58 -7.67
CA SER A 196 -1.17 -2.27 -8.08
C SER A 196 -2.67 -2.21 -7.77
N PRO A 197 -3.16 -1.10 -7.22
CA PRO A 197 -4.58 -0.98 -6.90
C PRO A 197 -5.43 -1.08 -8.18
N TYR A 198 -6.59 -1.76 -8.08
CA TYR A 198 -7.53 -1.92 -9.19
C TYR A 198 -8.02 -0.58 -9.77
N LEU A 199 -7.92 0.50 -8.98
CA LEU A 199 -8.10 1.88 -9.40
C LEU A 199 -7.33 2.23 -10.70
N LYS A 200 -6.16 1.63 -10.89
CA LYS A 200 -5.38 1.79 -12.12
C LYS A 200 -6.15 1.32 -13.34
N ASN A 201 -6.77 0.14 -13.28
CA ASN A 201 -7.56 -0.42 -14.37
C ASN A 201 -8.77 0.46 -14.68
N ILE A 202 -9.42 1.01 -13.64
CA ILE A 202 -10.54 1.94 -13.80
C ILE A 202 -10.09 3.22 -14.53
N VAL A 203 -8.99 3.85 -14.09
CA VAL A 203 -8.48 5.07 -14.73
C VAL A 203 -8.06 4.81 -16.19
N GLU A 204 -7.35 3.71 -16.47
CA GLU A 204 -6.96 3.32 -17.85
C GLU A 204 -8.19 3.01 -18.73
N ALA A 205 -9.26 2.45 -18.15
CA ALA A 205 -10.51 2.18 -18.85
C ALA A 205 -11.28 3.48 -19.16
N CYS A 206 -11.38 4.40 -18.19
CA CYS A 206 -11.95 5.74 -18.39
C CYS A 206 -11.20 6.51 -19.50
N GLN A 207 -9.86 6.49 -19.50
CA GLN A 207 -9.06 7.16 -20.52
C GLN A 207 -9.31 6.64 -21.93
N ARG A 208 -9.66 5.35 -22.07
CA ARG A 208 -10.01 4.73 -23.35
C ARG A 208 -11.49 4.91 -23.73
N GLY A 209 -12.27 5.59 -22.88
CA GLY A 209 -13.72 5.77 -23.07
C GLY A 209 -14.52 4.47 -22.95
N ARG A 210 -13.94 3.42 -22.34
CA ARG A 210 -14.57 2.09 -22.30
C ARG A 210 -14.46 1.47 -20.91
N LEU A 211 -15.59 1.37 -20.22
CA LEU A 211 -15.74 0.73 -18.91
C LEU A 211 -16.68 -0.48 -19.02
N ASP A 212 -16.12 -1.68 -19.25
CA ASP A 212 -16.91 -2.88 -19.59
C ASP A 212 -17.88 -3.34 -18.48
N ASN A 213 -17.69 -2.92 -17.23
CA ASN A 213 -18.52 -3.31 -16.07
C ASN A 213 -19.16 -2.14 -15.33
N TYR A 214 -19.12 -0.93 -15.89
CA TYR A 214 -19.68 0.26 -15.25
C TYR A 214 -20.60 0.99 -16.25
N PRO A 215 -21.92 1.03 -16.02
CA PRO A 215 -22.84 1.66 -16.94
C PRO A 215 -22.58 3.16 -17.02
N LEU A 216 -22.57 3.69 -18.24
CA LEU A 216 -22.46 5.12 -18.50
C LEU A 216 -23.86 5.74 -18.52
N LEU A 217 -24.02 6.87 -17.83
CA LEU A 217 -25.26 7.65 -17.86
C LEU A 217 -25.34 8.56 -19.10
N SER A 218 -24.20 8.90 -19.68
CA SER A 218 -24.09 9.64 -20.93
C SER A 218 -22.90 9.11 -21.73
N ASN A 219 -23.06 9.03 -23.05
CA ASN A 219 -22.00 8.63 -23.98
C ASN A 219 -21.20 9.83 -24.52
N GLU A 220 -21.49 11.05 -24.04
CA GLU A 220 -20.81 12.27 -24.46
C GLU A 220 -19.52 12.47 -23.67
N CYS A 221 -18.47 11.72 -24.01
CA CYS A 221 -17.14 12.01 -23.49
C CYS A 221 -16.05 11.62 -24.50
N ASP A 222 -15.79 12.51 -25.46
CA ASP A 222 -14.76 12.30 -26.49
C ASP A 222 -13.34 12.27 -25.88
N ARG A 223 -13.11 13.06 -24.82
CA ARG A 223 -11.83 13.15 -24.12
C ARG A 223 -12.02 13.41 -22.63
N VAL A 224 -11.56 12.47 -21.82
CA VAL A 224 -11.58 12.59 -20.37
C VAL A 224 -10.39 13.43 -19.91
N GLU A 225 -10.60 14.71 -19.61
CA GLU A 225 -9.55 15.59 -19.08
C GLU A 225 -9.43 15.54 -17.56
N ASN A 226 -10.54 15.27 -16.87
CA ASN A 226 -10.65 15.23 -15.43
C ASN A 226 -11.45 13.99 -15.02
N ILE A 227 -10.98 13.28 -13.99
CA ILE A 227 -11.65 12.11 -13.41
C ILE A 227 -11.81 12.37 -11.91
N ILE A 228 -13.04 12.28 -11.42
CA ILE A 228 -13.33 12.29 -9.99
C ILE A 228 -13.77 10.88 -9.63
N ILE A 229 -13.08 10.29 -8.66
CA ILE A 229 -13.36 8.93 -8.17
C ILE A 229 -13.76 9.04 -6.72
N PHE A 230 -14.98 8.61 -6.42
CA PHE A 230 -15.48 8.50 -5.05
C PHE A 230 -15.63 7.03 -4.68
N ILE A 231 -14.84 6.55 -3.71
CA ILE A 231 -14.95 5.18 -3.19
C ILE A 231 -15.83 5.18 -1.94
N VAL A 232 -17.00 4.56 -2.08
CA VAL A 232 -17.92 4.33 -0.95
C VAL A 232 -17.31 3.29 -0.01
N GLY A 233 -17.31 3.57 1.29
CA GLY A 233 -16.69 2.74 2.33
C GLY A 233 -15.28 3.21 2.72
N GLY A 234 -14.62 3.98 1.87
CA GLY A 234 -13.33 4.60 2.18
C GLY A 234 -12.24 4.33 1.14
N VAL A 235 -11.16 5.07 1.25
CA VAL A 235 -10.00 5.05 0.35
C VAL A 235 -8.75 4.65 1.11
N THR A 236 -7.79 4.03 0.44
CA THR A 236 -6.51 3.63 1.04
C THR A 236 -5.39 4.61 0.68
N TYR A 237 -4.35 4.64 1.51
CA TYR A 237 -3.14 5.43 1.20
C TYR A 237 -2.43 4.96 -0.08
N GLU A 238 -2.53 3.67 -0.43
CA GLU A 238 -1.97 3.13 -1.66
C GLU A 238 -2.67 3.71 -2.90
N GLU A 239 -4.01 3.77 -2.89
CA GLU A 239 -4.79 4.39 -3.96
C GLU A 239 -4.50 5.90 -4.08
N ALA A 240 -4.35 6.58 -2.94
CA ALA A 240 -3.96 7.99 -2.92
C ALA A 240 -2.55 8.22 -3.49
N ALA A 241 -1.58 7.36 -3.16
CA ALA A 241 -0.24 7.38 -3.75
C ALA A 241 -0.27 7.17 -5.27
N PHE A 242 -1.08 6.22 -5.74
CA PHE A 242 -1.26 5.97 -7.15
C PHE A 242 -1.79 7.22 -7.88
N VAL A 243 -2.85 7.84 -7.37
CA VAL A 243 -3.45 9.06 -7.95
C VAL A 243 -2.47 10.24 -7.91
N ARG A 244 -1.72 10.41 -6.82
CA ARG A 244 -0.64 11.39 -6.74
C ARG A 244 0.41 11.17 -7.82
N SER A 245 0.88 9.93 -8.00
CA SER A 245 1.88 9.60 -9.02
C SER A 245 1.39 9.91 -10.44
N LEU A 246 0.10 9.65 -10.73
CA LEU A 246 -0.49 10.02 -12.01
C LEU A 246 -0.50 11.54 -12.23
N ASN A 247 -0.94 12.30 -11.22
CA ASN A 247 -0.98 13.76 -11.31
C ASN A 247 0.43 14.39 -11.42
N GLU A 248 1.43 13.83 -10.73
CA GLU A 248 2.83 14.24 -10.87
C GLU A 248 3.35 14.01 -12.29
N LYS A 249 3.06 12.85 -12.90
CA LYS A 249 3.42 12.57 -14.31
C LYS A 249 2.73 13.52 -15.29
N ARG A 250 1.45 13.83 -15.05
CA ARG A 250 0.72 14.84 -15.83
C ARG A 250 1.40 16.20 -15.75
N ALA A 251 1.77 16.65 -14.55
CA ALA A 251 2.46 17.92 -14.33
C ALA A 251 3.85 17.98 -15.00
N GLN A 252 4.51 16.82 -15.16
CA GLN A 252 5.77 16.68 -15.92
C GLN A 252 5.59 16.64 -17.44
N GLY A 253 4.37 16.86 -17.95
CA GLY A 253 4.09 16.87 -19.39
C GLY A 253 3.86 15.50 -20.01
N MET A 254 3.75 14.42 -19.22
CA MET A 254 3.45 13.08 -19.75
C MET A 254 1.98 12.91 -20.19
N GLY A 255 1.15 13.94 -20.02
CA GLY A 255 -0.27 13.92 -20.40
C GLY A 255 -1.15 13.10 -19.44
N GLY A 256 -2.37 12.79 -19.90
CA GLY A 256 -3.39 12.07 -19.13
C GLY A 256 -4.36 12.98 -18.35
N PRO A 257 -5.46 12.43 -17.83
CA PRO A 257 -6.46 13.15 -17.04
C PRO A 257 -5.91 13.56 -15.67
N ALA A 258 -6.47 14.64 -15.11
CA ALA A 258 -6.26 15.00 -13.72
C ALA A 258 -7.21 14.14 -12.90
N VAL A 259 -6.69 13.45 -11.90
CA VAL A 259 -7.47 12.49 -11.13
C VAL A 259 -7.62 13.01 -9.70
N ILE A 260 -8.86 13.08 -9.23
CA ILE A 260 -9.20 13.38 -7.84
C ILE A 260 -9.76 12.11 -7.21
N LEU A 261 -9.17 11.70 -6.09
CA LEU A 261 -9.66 10.58 -5.29
C LEU A 261 -10.34 11.11 -4.02
N ALA A 262 -11.54 10.61 -3.76
CA ALA A 262 -12.32 10.90 -2.57
C ALA A 262 -12.95 9.61 -2.04
N GLY A 263 -13.31 9.61 -0.76
CA GLY A 263 -14.04 8.53 -0.13
C GLY A 263 -14.52 8.96 1.25
N ASN A 264 -15.26 8.09 1.94
CA ASN A 264 -15.84 8.40 3.24
C ASN A 264 -14.78 8.61 4.34
N CYS A 265 -13.68 7.85 4.28
CA CYS A 265 -12.60 7.87 5.26
C CYS A 265 -11.30 7.33 4.64
N MET A 266 -10.18 7.50 5.35
CA MET A 266 -8.91 6.85 5.00
C MET A 266 -8.79 5.52 5.75
N LEU A 267 -8.75 4.41 5.01
CA LEU A 267 -8.68 3.07 5.56
C LEU A 267 -7.24 2.58 5.75
N ASN A 268 -7.02 1.90 6.87
CA ASN A 268 -5.92 0.98 7.07
C ASN A 268 -6.47 -0.44 7.33
N THR A 269 -5.59 -1.42 7.56
CA THR A 269 -6.04 -2.82 7.76
C THR A 269 -6.92 -2.98 9.00
N GLU A 270 -6.59 -2.29 10.09
CA GLU A 270 -7.35 -2.38 11.34
C GLU A 270 -8.75 -1.79 11.17
N SER A 271 -8.85 -0.56 10.67
CA SER A 271 -10.15 0.11 10.44
C SER A 271 -11.02 -0.65 9.44
N PHE A 272 -10.42 -1.28 8.42
CA PHE A 272 -11.15 -2.11 7.46
C PHE A 272 -11.71 -3.37 8.13
N LEU A 273 -10.92 -4.05 8.97
CA LEU A 273 -11.38 -5.27 9.66
C LEU A 273 -12.40 -4.98 10.76
N ASP A 274 -12.31 -3.83 11.42
CA ASP A 274 -13.30 -3.38 12.40
C ASP A 274 -14.68 -3.24 11.76
N GLU A 275 -14.76 -2.85 10.49
CA GLU A 275 -16.02 -2.78 9.76
C GLU A 275 -16.63 -4.18 9.53
N PHE A 276 -15.82 -5.19 9.18
CA PHE A 276 -16.31 -6.57 8.98
C PHE A 276 -16.62 -7.31 10.27
N THR A 277 -15.89 -7.03 11.36
CA THR A 277 -16.17 -7.66 12.66
C THR A 277 -17.45 -7.13 13.29
N ASN A 278 -17.80 -5.86 13.02
CA ASN A 278 -19.04 -5.24 13.44
C ASN A 278 -20.19 -5.39 12.44
N TYR A 279 -19.93 -6.02 11.28
CA TYR A 279 -20.95 -6.35 10.29
C TYR A 279 -21.93 -7.37 10.86
N LYS A 280 -22.94 -6.87 11.56
CA LYS A 280 -24.17 -7.62 11.79
C LYS A 280 -24.82 -7.73 10.43
N SER A 281 -25.04 -8.95 9.94
CA SER A 281 -25.83 -9.19 8.75
C SER A 281 -27.18 -8.49 8.93
N THR A 282 -27.30 -7.27 8.41
CA THR A 282 -28.58 -6.60 8.28
C THR A 282 -29.37 -7.53 7.37
N LYS A 283 -30.38 -8.19 7.94
CA LYS A 283 -31.36 -8.91 7.13
C LYS A 283 -31.81 -7.91 6.07
N ALA A 284 -31.59 -8.25 4.80
CA ALA A 284 -32.16 -7.52 3.70
C ALA A 284 -33.66 -7.38 3.98
N VAL A 285 -34.13 -6.13 4.02
CA VAL A 285 -35.55 -5.80 4.00
C VAL A 285 -36.03 -5.97 2.58
#